data_AF-A0A397AAA3-F1
#
_entry.id   AF-A0A397AAA3-F1
#
_cell.length_a   1.000
_cell.length_b   1.000
_cell.length_c   1.000
_cell.angle_alpha   90.00
_cell.angle_beta   90.00
_cell.angle_gamma   90.00
#
_symmetry.space_group_name_H-M   'P 1'
#
loop_
_entity.id
_entity.type
_entity.pdbx_description
1 polymer ?
#
loop_
_entity_poly.entity_id
_entity_poly.type
_entity_poly.pdbx_seq_one_letter_code
_entity_poly.pdbx_strand_id
1 'polypeptide(L)'
;HSCIHSFIYPSFIYSYFNRFVKLNYHPVSSVKEACDVLESAAKDTEANHFVEALMFNLDKGVVMTGTMVAHAESTKVITMLYLNEIGRWYKPWFFKHVEAKFDTPETEFMPLRDYFHRHSRSIFWEIQDIIPFGNSTWFRYLLGWLVPPKVSLLKLTQSDAIKELYDNHHFIQDMLVPMSCLHDALHLFHQEVHVRTCMLNTDNKGQGRTSLFVDIGAYGVPSVANFHPVHTTRRVEAFVRNHHGFQMMYADSYMSETEFEAMFDHSLYDQMRAKYDCAGAFPRVFGKVSRAVRD
;
A
#
# COMPACT_ATOMS: atom_id res chain seq x y z
N HIS A 1 -4.09 8.92 -3.15
CA HIS A 1 -4.28 9.06 -4.62
C HIS A 1 -3.06 8.55 -5.42
N SER A 2 -1.85 8.54 -4.86
CA SER A 2 -0.62 8.18 -5.59
C SER A 2 -0.16 6.73 -5.45
N CYS A 3 -0.47 6.03 -4.35
CA CYS A 3 -0.24 4.58 -4.28
C CYS A 3 -1.03 3.86 -5.41
N ILE A 4 -2.27 4.29 -5.70
CA ILE A 4 -3.08 3.83 -6.84
C ILE A 4 -2.42 4.06 -8.21
N HIS A 5 -1.57 5.08 -8.36
CA HIS A 5 -0.95 5.43 -9.65
C HIS A 5 0.36 4.70 -9.94
N SER A 6 1.10 4.28 -8.90
CA SER A 6 2.30 3.44 -9.08
C SER A 6 1.97 2.04 -9.64
N PHE A 7 0.70 1.65 -9.64
CA PHE A 7 0.22 0.34 -10.08
C PHE A 7 -0.28 0.28 -11.53
N ILE A 8 -0.09 1.35 -12.31
CA ILE A 8 -0.56 1.40 -13.70
C ILE A 8 0.66 1.61 -14.62
N TYR A 9 0.99 0.54 -15.36
CA TYR A 9 1.85 0.39 -16.55
C TYR A 9 3.12 -0.47 -16.38
N PRO A 10 3.33 -1.49 -17.25
CA PRO A 10 2.75 -1.68 -18.58
C PRO A 10 1.85 -2.93 -18.69
N SER A 11 0.52 -2.77 -18.69
CA SER A 11 -0.41 -3.91 -18.84
C SER A 11 -1.42 -3.75 -19.99
N PHE A 12 -1.28 -2.73 -20.84
CA PHE A 12 -2.20 -2.54 -21.96
C PHE A 12 -2.20 -3.69 -22.98
N ILE A 13 -1.12 -4.48 -23.04
CA ILE A 13 -1.04 -5.66 -23.91
C ILE A 13 -1.80 -6.86 -23.31
N TYR A 14 -1.86 -6.99 -21.98
CA TYR A 14 -2.55 -8.11 -21.30
C TYR A 14 -4.08 -7.95 -21.24
N SER A 15 -4.59 -6.72 -21.35
CA SER A 15 -6.02 -6.40 -21.24
C SER A 15 -6.90 -7.02 -22.33
N TYR A 16 -6.35 -7.45 -23.47
CA TYR A 16 -7.16 -8.02 -24.56
C TYR A 16 -7.57 -9.47 -24.32
N PHE A 17 -6.76 -10.24 -23.56
CA PHE A 17 -6.99 -11.67 -23.34
C PHE A 17 -7.39 -12.02 -21.90
N ASN A 18 -6.83 -11.34 -20.90
CA ASN A 18 -7.10 -11.63 -19.48
C ASN A 18 -8.16 -10.69 -18.92
N ARG A 19 -9.31 -11.24 -18.52
CA ARG A 19 -10.47 -10.46 -18.03
C ARG A 19 -10.62 -10.50 -16.52
N PHE A 20 -10.02 -11.48 -15.85
CA PHE A 20 -10.17 -11.70 -14.42
C PHE A 20 -8.83 -11.98 -13.76
N VAL A 21 -8.80 -11.80 -12.44
CA VAL A 21 -7.75 -12.28 -11.55
C VAL A 21 -8.37 -13.31 -10.64
N LYS A 22 -7.85 -14.55 -10.66
CA LYS A 22 -8.16 -15.57 -9.67
C LYS A 22 -7.36 -15.23 -8.41
N LEU A 23 -8.06 -14.89 -7.33
CA LEU A 23 -7.47 -14.58 -6.04
C LEU A 23 -7.65 -15.74 -5.08
N ASN A 24 -6.56 -16.15 -4.45
CA ASN A 24 -6.58 -17.09 -3.33
C ASN A 24 -6.24 -16.32 -2.05
N TYR A 25 -7.03 -16.54 -1.01
CA TYR A 25 -6.84 -15.98 0.32
C TYR A 25 -6.23 -17.04 1.23
N HIS A 26 -5.09 -16.72 1.83
CA HIS A 26 -4.37 -17.56 2.76
C HIS A 26 -4.38 -16.85 4.12
N PRO A 27 -5.30 -17.22 5.02
CA PRO A 27 -5.31 -16.67 6.37
C PRO A 27 -4.01 -17.02 7.09
N VAL A 28 -3.45 -16.08 7.83
CA VAL A 28 -2.21 -16.25 8.59
C VAL A 28 -2.39 -15.75 10.01
N SER A 29 -1.78 -16.48 10.95
CA SER A 29 -1.96 -16.35 12.39
C SER A 29 -0.76 -15.73 13.11
N SER A 30 0.31 -15.38 12.37
CA SER A 30 1.49 -14.70 12.91
C SER A 30 2.25 -13.94 11.82
N VAL A 31 3.04 -12.93 12.23
CA VAL A 31 3.96 -12.23 11.33
C VAL A 31 4.93 -13.19 10.64
N LYS A 32 5.46 -14.18 11.37
CA LYS A 32 6.39 -15.15 10.80
C LYS A 32 5.73 -15.97 9.69
N GLU A 33 4.54 -16.48 9.94
CA GLU A 33 3.76 -17.22 8.94
C GLU A 33 3.44 -16.35 7.72
N ALA A 34 3.06 -15.08 7.95
CA ALA A 34 2.82 -14.12 6.88
C ALA A 34 4.08 -13.93 5.99
N CYS A 35 5.25 -13.74 6.60
CA CYS A 35 6.52 -13.62 5.87
C CYS A 35 6.83 -14.89 5.07
N ASP A 36 6.72 -16.07 5.68
CA ASP A 36 7.04 -17.35 5.04
C ASP A 36 6.14 -17.60 3.81
N VAL A 37 4.82 -17.39 3.96
CA VAL A 37 3.84 -17.56 2.88
C VAL A 37 4.04 -16.52 1.78
N LEU A 38 4.25 -15.25 2.14
CA LEU A 38 4.50 -14.18 1.18
C LEU A 38 5.79 -14.43 0.38
N GLU A 39 6.88 -14.84 1.04
CA GLU A 39 8.16 -15.11 0.38
C GLU A 39 8.04 -16.29 -0.58
N SER A 40 7.41 -17.37 -0.14
CA SER A 40 7.21 -18.55 -0.97
C SER A 40 6.34 -18.24 -2.19
N ALA A 41 5.25 -17.49 -2.01
CA ALA A 41 4.38 -17.09 -3.11
C ALA A 41 5.07 -16.13 -4.08
N ALA A 42 5.88 -15.19 -3.56
CA ALA A 42 6.62 -14.21 -4.36
C ALA A 42 7.71 -14.84 -5.23
N LYS A 43 8.32 -15.94 -4.77
CA LYS A 43 9.33 -16.70 -5.55
C LYS A 43 8.71 -17.48 -6.70
N ASP A 44 7.48 -17.95 -6.55
CA ASP A 44 6.75 -18.66 -7.59
C ASP A 44 6.05 -17.70 -8.58
N THR A 45 6.87 -17.03 -9.39
CA THR A 45 6.42 -16.04 -10.38
C THR A 45 5.64 -16.63 -11.55
N GLU A 46 5.73 -17.94 -11.78
CA GLU A 46 4.94 -18.63 -12.81
C GLU A 46 3.50 -18.86 -12.35
N ALA A 47 3.31 -19.26 -11.07
CA ALA A 47 1.98 -19.44 -10.52
C ALA A 47 1.32 -18.11 -10.09
N ASN A 48 2.11 -17.17 -9.56
CA ASN A 48 1.61 -15.95 -8.93
C ASN A 48 2.05 -14.70 -9.69
N HIS A 49 1.10 -14.05 -10.36
CA HIS A 49 1.32 -12.76 -11.01
C HIS A 49 1.26 -11.60 -10.02
N PHE A 50 0.52 -11.77 -8.93
CA PHE A 50 0.38 -10.79 -7.86
C PHE A 50 0.48 -11.47 -6.50
N VAL A 51 1.18 -10.82 -5.56
CA VAL A 51 1.26 -11.26 -4.16
C VAL A 51 1.13 -10.04 -3.28
N GLU A 52 0.15 -10.06 -2.38
CA GLU A 52 -0.17 -8.99 -1.44
C GLU A 52 -0.47 -9.59 -0.07
N ALA A 53 -0.21 -8.89 1.03
CA ALA A 53 -0.74 -9.29 2.34
C ALA A 53 -1.35 -8.10 3.08
N LEU A 54 -2.46 -8.34 3.78
CA LEU A 54 -3.05 -7.37 4.71
C LEU A 54 -2.94 -7.92 6.13
N MET A 55 -2.14 -7.26 6.97
CA MET A 55 -2.06 -7.56 8.39
C MET A 55 -2.92 -6.58 9.18
N PHE A 56 -3.83 -7.12 9.99
CA PHE A 56 -4.73 -6.35 10.84
C PHE A 56 -4.16 -6.15 12.24
N ASN A 57 -3.36 -7.10 12.71
CA ASN A 57 -2.49 -7.03 13.88
C ASN A 57 -1.35 -8.05 13.69
N LEU A 58 -0.53 -8.29 14.72
CA LEU A 58 0.61 -9.22 14.62
C LEU A 58 0.20 -10.70 14.42
N ASP A 59 -1.02 -11.07 14.80
CA ASP A 59 -1.50 -12.45 14.85
C ASP A 59 -2.69 -12.71 13.91
N LYS A 60 -3.10 -11.71 13.13
CA LYS A 60 -4.22 -11.81 12.19
C LYS A 60 -3.90 -11.07 10.91
N GLY A 61 -3.77 -11.83 9.84
CA GLY A 61 -3.64 -11.30 8.49
C GLY A 61 -4.12 -12.27 7.44
N VAL A 62 -4.08 -11.82 6.20
CA VAL A 62 -4.37 -12.64 5.04
C VAL A 62 -3.34 -12.33 3.95
N VAL A 63 -2.63 -13.36 3.49
CA VAL A 63 -1.80 -13.29 2.30
C VAL A 63 -2.67 -13.66 1.10
N MET A 64 -2.57 -12.89 0.03
CA MET A 64 -3.37 -13.03 -1.19
C MET A 64 -2.46 -13.29 -2.37
N THR A 65 -2.77 -14.33 -3.14
CA THR A 65 -2.07 -14.62 -4.40
C THR A 65 -3.02 -14.50 -5.57
N GLY A 66 -2.58 -13.81 -6.62
CA GLY A 66 -3.38 -13.49 -7.79
C GLY A 66 -2.79 -14.06 -9.06
N THR A 67 -3.61 -14.76 -9.84
CA THR A 67 -3.24 -15.26 -11.18
C THR A 67 -4.18 -14.65 -12.22
N MET A 68 -3.62 -14.00 -13.26
CA MET A 68 -4.43 -13.49 -14.36
C MET A 68 -5.00 -14.63 -15.20
N VAL A 69 -6.30 -14.59 -15.47
CA VAL A 69 -7.00 -15.61 -16.25
C VAL A 69 -7.93 -14.99 -17.29
N ALA A 70 -8.04 -15.62 -18.46
CA ALA A 70 -8.92 -15.17 -19.55
C ALA A 70 -10.41 -15.37 -19.23
N HIS A 71 -10.72 -16.54 -18.67
CA HIS A 71 -12.06 -16.93 -18.25
C HIS A 71 -11.97 -17.54 -16.86
N ALA A 72 -13.00 -17.36 -16.03
CA ALA A 72 -13.10 -18.16 -14.82
C ALA A 72 -13.22 -19.63 -15.26
N GLU A 73 -12.32 -20.48 -14.77
CA GLU A 73 -12.06 -21.85 -15.28
C GLU A 73 -13.18 -22.86 -14.99
N SER A 74 -14.41 -22.42 -14.86
CA SER A 74 -15.53 -23.26 -14.44
C SER A 74 -16.80 -22.79 -15.12
N THR A 75 -17.63 -23.77 -15.51
CA THR A 75 -18.96 -23.62 -16.15
C THR A 75 -19.65 -22.33 -15.71
N LYS A 76 -20.30 -21.58 -16.62
CA LYS A 76 -20.92 -20.24 -16.39
C LYS A 76 -21.60 -20.04 -15.02
N VAL A 77 -22.17 -21.09 -14.43
CA VAL A 77 -22.80 -21.13 -13.10
C VAL A 77 -21.80 -20.94 -11.95
N ILE A 78 -20.65 -21.62 -11.99
CA ILE A 78 -19.59 -21.52 -10.96
C ILE A 78 -18.94 -20.15 -11.04
N THR A 79 -18.74 -19.61 -12.25
CA THR A 79 -18.23 -18.23 -12.41
C THR A 79 -19.09 -17.23 -11.64
N MET A 80 -20.43 -17.31 -11.69
CA MET A 80 -21.31 -16.36 -10.98
C MET A 80 -21.25 -16.48 -9.45
N LEU A 81 -21.02 -17.69 -8.92
CA LEU A 81 -20.93 -17.93 -7.47
C LEU A 81 -19.62 -17.42 -6.87
N TYR A 82 -18.52 -17.48 -7.62
CA TYR A 82 -17.19 -17.07 -7.18
C TYR A 82 -16.75 -15.71 -7.74
N LEU A 83 -17.61 -15.01 -8.50
CA LEU A 83 -17.32 -13.68 -9.04
C LEU A 83 -17.47 -12.60 -7.97
N ASN A 84 -16.38 -11.91 -7.67
CA ASN A 84 -16.39 -10.74 -6.80
C ASN A 84 -16.22 -9.44 -7.60
N GLU A 85 -17.35 -8.80 -7.91
CA GLU A 85 -17.36 -7.41 -8.42
C GLU A 85 -17.22 -6.41 -7.26
N ILE A 86 -16.06 -6.37 -6.61
CA ILE A 86 -15.81 -5.52 -5.43
C ILE A 86 -16.00 -4.02 -5.75
N GLY A 87 -15.94 -3.63 -7.03
CA GLY A 87 -16.14 -2.26 -7.48
C GLY A 87 -17.57 -1.72 -7.28
N ARG A 88 -18.57 -2.59 -7.08
CA ARG A 88 -19.98 -2.19 -6.91
C ARG A 88 -20.17 -1.33 -5.65
N TRP A 89 -20.93 -0.24 -5.75
CA TRP A 89 -20.96 0.75 -4.67
C TRP A 89 -21.48 0.22 -3.32
N TYR A 90 -22.39 -0.76 -3.38
CA TYR A 90 -22.99 -1.39 -2.22
C TYR A 90 -22.14 -2.50 -1.59
N LYS A 91 -21.04 -2.94 -2.23
CA LYS A 91 -20.14 -3.97 -1.67
C LYS A 91 -19.31 -3.43 -0.50
N PRO A 92 -18.87 -4.29 0.43
CA PRO A 92 -17.97 -3.87 1.50
C PRO A 92 -16.69 -3.29 0.92
N TRP A 93 -15.99 -2.48 1.71
CA TRP A 93 -14.62 -2.08 1.36
C TRP A 93 -13.72 -3.31 1.27
N PHE A 94 -12.77 -3.30 0.33
CA PHE A 94 -11.96 -4.49 0.03
C PHE A 94 -11.26 -5.04 1.28
N PHE A 95 -10.65 -4.20 2.11
CA PHE A 95 -10.00 -4.67 3.32
C PHE A 95 -10.98 -5.29 4.33
N LYS A 96 -12.24 -4.82 4.39
CA LYS A 96 -13.29 -5.45 5.22
C LYS A 96 -13.77 -6.78 4.63
N HIS A 97 -13.75 -6.90 3.31
CA HIS A 97 -13.99 -8.18 2.63
C HIS A 97 -12.88 -9.19 2.94
N VAL A 98 -11.61 -8.75 2.99
CA VAL A 98 -10.47 -9.59 3.38
C VAL A 98 -10.50 -9.95 4.87
N GLU A 99 -10.86 -9.00 5.74
CA GLU A 99 -11.01 -9.23 7.19
C GLU A 99 -12.02 -10.34 7.51
N ALA A 100 -13.02 -10.55 6.65
CA ALA A 100 -14.00 -11.62 6.81
C ALA A 100 -13.47 -13.02 6.45
N LYS A 101 -12.22 -13.14 5.97
CA LYS A 101 -11.61 -14.39 5.49
C LYS A 101 -10.48 -14.89 6.40
N PHE A 102 -10.62 -14.74 7.72
CA PHE A 102 -9.60 -15.22 8.66
C PHE A 102 -9.67 -16.73 8.96
N ASP A 103 -10.82 -17.35 8.76
CA ASP A 103 -11.04 -18.71 9.24
C ASP A 103 -10.77 -19.78 8.17
N THR A 104 -11.05 -19.48 6.91
CA THR A 104 -10.99 -20.46 5.82
C THR A 104 -10.26 -19.90 4.60
N PRO A 105 -9.30 -20.65 4.03
CA PRO A 105 -8.80 -20.36 2.70
C PRO A 105 -9.93 -20.36 1.69
N GLU A 106 -9.97 -19.34 0.86
CA GLU A 106 -11.02 -19.16 -0.14
C GLU A 106 -10.40 -18.72 -1.47
N THR A 107 -11.11 -19.04 -2.55
CA THR A 107 -10.75 -18.58 -3.90
C THR A 107 -11.91 -17.81 -4.49
N GLU A 108 -11.62 -16.68 -5.12
CA GLU A 108 -12.60 -15.90 -5.88
C GLU A 108 -12.02 -15.42 -7.22
N PHE A 109 -12.90 -15.02 -8.13
CA PHE A 109 -12.53 -14.39 -9.38
C PHE A 109 -12.94 -12.92 -9.33
N MET A 110 -12.00 -12.02 -9.53
CA MET A 110 -12.26 -10.58 -9.56
C MET A 110 -12.07 -10.04 -10.98
N PRO A 111 -12.99 -9.24 -11.53
CA PRO A 111 -12.76 -8.56 -12.80
C PRO A 111 -11.45 -7.75 -12.75
N LEU A 112 -10.67 -7.75 -13.83
CA LEU A 112 -9.34 -7.13 -13.83
C LEU A 112 -9.39 -5.64 -13.44
N ARG A 113 -10.40 -4.91 -13.92
CA ARG A 113 -10.62 -3.50 -13.55
C ARG A 113 -10.88 -3.35 -12.05
N ASP A 114 -11.74 -4.19 -11.50
CA ASP A 114 -12.09 -4.18 -10.09
C ASP A 114 -10.87 -4.52 -9.23
N TYR A 115 -10.03 -5.45 -9.69
CA TYR A 115 -8.77 -5.80 -9.04
C TYR A 115 -7.83 -4.61 -8.94
N PHE A 116 -7.53 -3.92 -10.05
CA PHE A 116 -6.64 -2.76 -10.00
C PHE A 116 -7.22 -1.59 -9.19
N HIS A 117 -8.54 -1.47 -9.10
CA HIS A 117 -9.20 -0.40 -8.34
C HIS A 117 -9.71 -0.83 -6.96
N ARG A 118 -9.37 -2.03 -6.47
CA ARG A 118 -9.94 -2.62 -5.23
C ARG A 118 -9.78 -1.74 -3.99
N HIS A 119 -8.68 -0.99 -3.88
CA HIS A 119 -8.42 -0.07 -2.77
C HIS A 119 -8.92 1.37 -3.02
N SER A 120 -9.38 1.70 -4.22
CA SER A 120 -9.68 3.09 -4.61
C SER A 120 -10.84 3.68 -3.82
N ARG A 121 -11.92 2.92 -3.65
CA ARG A 121 -13.14 3.40 -2.97
C ARG A 121 -12.95 3.58 -1.48
N SER A 122 -12.12 2.74 -0.87
CA SER A 122 -11.83 2.83 0.55
C SER A 122 -10.59 3.67 0.88
N ILE A 123 -9.93 4.23 -0.15
CA ILE A 123 -8.66 4.93 0.00
C ILE A 123 -7.70 4.06 0.84
N PHE A 124 -7.54 2.80 0.40
CA PHE A 124 -6.99 1.69 1.20
C PHE A 124 -7.76 1.52 2.51
N TRP A 125 -7.26 2.13 3.59
CA TRP A 125 -7.76 2.00 4.96
C TRP A 125 -8.47 3.26 5.47
N GLU A 126 -8.15 4.42 4.87
CA GLU A 126 -8.44 5.76 5.40
C GLU A 126 -9.93 6.06 5.55
N ILE A 127 -10.76 5.52 4.65
CA ILE A 127 -12.18 5.88 4.61
C ILE A 127 -12.91 5.55 5.91
N GLN A 128 -12.43 4.56 6.67
CA GLN A 128 -13.06 4.19 7.94
C GLN A 128 -12.82 5.25 9.02
N ASP A 129 -11.69 5.95 8.98
CA ASP A 129 -11.35 6.96 9.98
C ASP A 129 -12.11 8.26 9.68
N ILE A 130 -12.41 8.49 8.38
CA ILE A 130 -13.25 9.61 7.91
C ILE A 130 -14.75 9.32 8.13
N ILE A 131 -15.22 8.11 7.79
CA ILE A 131 -16.63 7.70 7.87
C ILE A 131 -16.71 6.32 8.55
N PRO A 132 -16.65 6.23 9.89
CA PRO A 132 -16.60 4.94 10.61
C PRO A 132 -17.77 4.00 10.32
N PHE A 133 -18.98 4.57 10.14
CA PHE A 133 -20.19 3.82 9.78
C PHE A 133 -20.34 3.58 8.27
N GLY A 134 -19.37 4.01 7.45
CA GLY A 134 -19.45 3.98 6.00
C GLY A 134 -19.52 2.58 5.40
N ASN A 135 -19.06 1.56 6.12
CA ASN A 135 -19.16 0.16 5.70
C ASN A 135 -20.47 -0.52 6.14
N SER A 136 -21.32 0.14 6.93
CA SER A 136 -22.62 -0.41 7.32
C SER A 136 -23.51 -0.62 6.08
N THR A 137 -24.33 -1.66 6.10
CA THR A 137 -25.18 -2.03 4.94
C THR A 137 -26.08 -0.88 4.51
N TRP A 138 -26.80 -0.23 5.43
CA TRP A 138 -27.68 0.89 5.09
C TRP A 138 -26.93 2.05 4.41
N PHE A 139 -25.73 2.40 4.89
CA PHE A 139 -24.95 3.49 4.32
C PHE A 139 -24.48 3.14 2.92
N ARG A 140 -23.94 1.93 2.71
CA ARG A 140 -23.46 1.46 1.40
C ARG A 140 -24.56 1.47 0.34
N TYR A 141 -25.79 1.10 0.71
CA TYR A 141 -26.92 1.08 -0.22
C TYR A 141 -27.49 2.49 -0.49
N LEU A 142 -27.56 3.37 0.51
CA LEU A 142 -28.15 4.70 0.36
C LEU A 142 -27.17 5.77 -0.15
N LEU A 143 -25.93 5.75 0.37
CA LEU A 143 -24.93 6.80 0.19
C LEU A 143 -23.58 6.27 -0.33
N GLY A 144 -23.41 4.96 -0.49
CA GLY A 144 -22.13 4.37 -0.93
C GLY A 144 -21.65 4.82 -2.32
N TRP A 145 -22.55 5.32 -3.16
CA TRP A 145 -22.24 5.89 -4.47
C TRP A 145 -21.57 7.27 -4.39
N LEU A 146 -21.62 7.94 -3.23
CA LEU A 146 -20.90 9.19 -2.95
C LEU A 146 -19.44 8.97 -2.51
N VAL A 147 -19.03 7.71 -2.31
CA VAL A 147 -17.70 7.33 -1.80
C VAL A 147 -16.81 6.82 -2.95
N PRO A 148 -15.55 7.28 -3.09
CA PRO A 148 -14.83 8.15 -2.16
C PRO A 148 -15.21 9.64 -2.33
N PRO A 149 -15.29 10.42 -1.24
CA PRO A 149 -15.50 11.86 -1.34
C PRO A 149 -14.34 12.50 -2.10
N LYS A 150 -14.62 13.51 -2.92
CA LYS A 150 -13.57 14.26 -3.62
C LYS A 150 -12.64 14.89 -2.59
N VAL A 151 -11.33 14.73 -2.76
CA VAL A 151 -10.32 15.31 -1.86
C VAL A 151 -10.49 16.83 -1.73
N SER A 152 -10.89 17.51 -2.81
CA SER A 152 -11.19 18.95 -2.77
C SER A 152 -12.36 19.28 -1.84
N LEU A 153 -13.38 18.43 -1.77
CA LEU A 153 -14.51 18.60 -0.86
C LEU A 153 -14.09 18.40 0.60
N LEU A 154 -13.26 17.38 0.87
CA LEU A 154 -12.67 17.18 2.21
C LEU A 154 -11.83 18.38 2.64
N LYS A 155 -10.97 18.89 1.75
CA LYS A 155 -10.12 20.05 2.04
C LYS A 155 -10.92 21.34 2.26
N LEU A 156 -12.07 21.51 1.62
CA LEU A 156 -12.94 22.67 1.80
C LEU A 156 -13.70 22.65 3.13
N THR A 157 -13.93 21.47 3.71
CA THR A 157 -14.66 21.32 4.98
C THR A 157 -13.74 21.16 6.18
N GLN A 158 -12.43 20.98 5.97
CA GLN A 158 -11.41 20.93 7.03
C GLN A 158 -11.02 22.35 7.47
N SER A 159 -11.25 22.67 8.74
CA SER A 159 -10.66 23.85 9.39
C SER A 159 -9.17 23.63 9.68
N ASP A 160 -8.42 24.71 9.92
CA ASP A 160 -6.98 24.62 10.24
C ASP A 160 -6.71 23.73 11.47
N ALA A 161 -7.60 23.73 12.46
CA ALA A 161 -7.52 22.85 13.63
C ALA A 161 -7.70 21.36 13.28
N ILE A 162 -8.56 21.03 12.31
CA ILE A 162 -8.73 19.64 11.85
C ILE A 162 -7.51 19.20 11.04
N LYS A 163 -6.91 20.12 10.27
CA LYS A 163 -5.68 19.86 9.53
C LYS A 163 -4.50 19.59 10.48
N GLU A 164 -4.35 20.39 11.54
CA GLU A 164 -3.33 20.19 12.57
C GLU A 164 -3.56 18.89 13.36
N LEU A 165 -4.81 18.52 13.63
CA LEU A 165 -5.15 17.22 14.23
C LEU A 165 -4.74 16.07 13.30
N TYR A 166 -5.04 16.16 12.00
CA TYR A 166 -4.67 15.13 11.02
C TYR A 166 -3.14 15.00 10.90
N ASP A 167 -2.43 16.12 10.75
CA ASP A 167 -0.97 16.11 10.64
C ASP A 167 -0.28 15.55 11.88
N ASN A 168 -0.88 15.76 13.07
CA ASN A 168 -0.29 15.33 14.34
C ASN A 168 -0.73 13.93 14.82
N HIS A 169 -1.82 13.38 14.29
CA HIS A 169 -2.41 12.13 14.77
C HIS A 169 -2.63 11.11 13.65
N HIS A 170 -2.11 11.35 12.46
CA HIS A 170 -2.29 10.45 11.33
C HIS A 170 -0.93 10.04 10.76
N PHE A 171 -0.77 8.74 10.52
CA PHE A 171 0.47 8.18 9.98
C PHE A 171 0.18 7.55 8.62
N ILE A 172 0.83 8.07 7.58
CA ILE A 172 0.75 7.58 6.20
C ILE A 172 2.17 7.43 5.71
N GLN A 173 2.64 6.20 5.59
CA GLN A 173 3.97 5.90 5.10
C GLN A 173 3.97 4.64 4.24
N ASP A 174 4.68 4.68 3.13
CA ASP A 174 5.01 3.52 2.29
C ASP A 174 6.52 3.33 2.32
N MET A 175 6.95 2.20 2.87
CA MET A 175 8.36 1.88 3.10
C MET A 175 8.72 0.56 2.43
N LEU A 176 9.64 0.64 1.47
CA LEU A 176 10.17 -0.50 0.76
C LEU A 176 11.33 -1.11 1.55
N VAL A 177 11.19 -2.36 1.97
CA VAL A 177 12.22 -3.07 2.75
C VAL A 177 12.63 -4.39 2.10
N PRO A 178 13.87 -4.86 2.26
CA PRO A 178 14.24 -6.21 1.85
C PRO A 178 13.39 -7.27 2.57
N MET A 179 13.04 -8.34 1.86
CA MET A 179 12.23 -9.43 2.43
C MET A 179 12.83 -10.02 3.71
N SER A 180 14.17 -10.07 3.81
CA SER A 180 14.91 -10.58 4.96
C SER A 180 14.67 -9.83 6.27
N CYS A 181 14.22 -8.57 6.22
CA CYS A 181 13.96 -7.75 7.40
C CYS A 181 12.46 -7.44 7.60
N LEU A 182 11.57 -8.03 6.78
CA LEU A 182 10.13 -7.78 6.83
C LEU A 182 9.53 -8.09 8.21
N HIS A 183 9.96 -9.19 8.83
CA HIS A 183 9.50 -9.58 10.15
C HIS A 183 9.76 -8.45 11.18
N ASP A 184 11.00 -7.98 11.25
CA ASP A 184 11.42 -6.97 12.22
C ASP A 184 10.81 -5.61 11.90
N ALA A 185 10.64 -5.29 10.61
CA ALA A 185 9.92 -4.10 10.17
C ALA A 185 8.49 -4.11 10.70
N LEU A 186 7.72 -5.19 10.50
CA LEU A 186 6.32 -5.26 10.94
C LEU A 186 6.17 -5.11 12.46
N HIS A 187 7.08 -5.68 13.25
CA HIS A 187 7.10 -5.45 14.70
C HIS A 187 7.41 -4.00 15.06
N LEU A 188 8.36 -3.36 14.37
CA LEU A 188 8.64 -1.94 14.58
C LEU A 188 7.40 -1.08 14.28
N PHE A 189 6.77 -1.26 13.12
CA PHE A 189 5.54 -0.54 12.77
C PHE A 189 4.44 -0.77 13.81
N HIS A 190 4.26 -2.00 14.27
CA HIS A 190 3.27 -2.28 15.30
C HIS A 190 3.57 -1.59 16.64
N GLN A 191 4.83 -1.55 17.06
CA GLN A 191 5.27 -0.89 18.29
C GLN A 191 5.17 0.64 18.21
N GLU A 192 5.52 1.21 17.06
CA GLU A 192 5.65 2.66 16.87
C GLU A 192 4.33 3.35 16.53
N VAL A 193 3.47 2.68 15.77
CA VAL A 193 2.22 3.29 15.27
C VAL A 193 0.99 2.43 15.48
N HIS A 194 1.13 1.11 15.59
CA HIS A 194 0.00 0.17 15.78
C HIS A 194 -1.09 0.34 14.71
N VAL A 195 -0.69 0.54 13.44
CA VAL A 195 -1.62 0.64 12.31
C VAL A 195 -1.60 -0.64 11.48
N ARG A 196 -2.66 -0.84 10.69
CA ARG A 196 -2.75 -1.96 9.75
C ARG A 196 -1.75 -1.76 8.62
N THR A 197 -1.10 -2.84 8.22
CA THR A 197 -0.07 -2.81 7.19
C THR A 197 -0.51 -3.60 5.96
N CYS A 198 -0.23 -3.04 4.80
CA CYS A 198 -0.34 -3.70 3.51
C CYS A 198 1.07 -4.01 3.02
N MET A 199 1.28 -5.21 2.49
CA MET A 199 2.54 -5.65 1.90
C MET A 199 2.34 -5.96 0.44
N LEU A 200 3.18 -5.41 -0.43
CA LEU A 200 3.17 -5.75 -1.84
C LEU A 200 4.57 -6.12 -2.30
N ASN A 201 4.70 -7.26 -3.00
CA ASN A 201 5.96 -7.66 -3.60
C ASN A 201 6.32 -6.74 -4.79
N THR A 202 7.57 -6.32 -4.87
CA THR A 202 8.10 -5.56 -6.01
C THR A 202 9.46 -6.09 -6.46
N ASP A 203 9.63 -6.22 -7.78
CA ASP A 203 10.90 -6.58 -8.40
C ASP A 203 11.82 -5.35 -8.47
N ASN A 204 12.79 -5.24 -7.57
CA ASN A 204 13.68 -4.07 -7.53
C ASN A 204 14.91 -4.22 -8.45
N LYS A 205 14.65 -4.47 -9.74
CA LYS A 205 15.70 -4.66 -10.78
C LYS A 205 16.55 -3.41 -11.02
N GLY A 206 16.12 -2.24 -10.55
CA GLY A 206 16.74 -0.93 -10.81
C GLY A 206 18.08 -0.68 -10.12
N GLN A 207 18.44 -1.43 -9.08
CA GLN A 207 19.72 -1.25 -8.35
C GLN A 207 20.69 -2.43 -8.47
N GLY A 208 20.47 -3.34 -9.43
CA GLY A 208 21.34 -4.52 -9.58
C GLY A 208 21.27 -5.51 -8.42
N ARG A 209 20.28 -5.36 -7.52
CA ARG A 209 20.03 -6.27 -6.40
C ARG A 209 19.03 -7.34 -6.84
N THR A 210 19.38 -8.61 -6.62
CA THR A 210 18.55 -9.79 -6.92
C THR A 210 17.62 -10.18 -5.77
N SER A 211 17.56 -9.37 -4.71
CA SER A 211 16.74 -9.63 -3.52
C SER A 211 15.31 -9.13 -3.69
N LEU A 212 14.34 -9.91 -3.21
CA LEU A 212 12.94 -9.49 -3.11
C LEU A 212 12.79 -8.32 -2.15
N PHE A 213 11.98 -7.33 -2.55
CA PHE A 213 11.59 -6.20 -1.71
C PHE A 213 10.07 -6.17 -1.53
N VAL A 214 9.66 -5.76 -0.35
CA VAL A 214 8.25 -5.63 0.02
C VAL A 214 7.98 -4.19 0.41
N ASP A 215 6.96 -3.62 -0.22
CA ASP A 215 6.44 -2.30 0.14
C ASP A 215 5.47 -2.46 1.31
N ILE A 216 5.81 -1.85 2.45
CA ILE A 216 4.97 -1.81 3.65
C ILE A 216 4.24 -0.48 3.67
N GLY A 217 2.95 -0.52 3.36
CA GLY A 217 2.05 0.61 3.49
C GLY A 217 1.36 0.63 4.85
N ALA A 218 1.62 1.67 5.64
CA ALA A 218 1.09 1.87 6.98
C ALA A 218 0.22 3.13 7.01
N TYR A 219 -1.07 2.95 7.32
CA TYR A 219 -2.10 3.98 7.19
C TYR A 219 -3.07 3.97 8.37
N GLY A 220 -3.27 5.14 8.97
CA GLY A 220 -4.35 5.37 9.93
C GLY A 220 -3.92 6.24 11.10
N VAL A 221 -4.82 6.34 12.08
CA VAL A 221 -4.58 7.01 13.35
C VAL A 221 -3.79 6.09 14.28
N PRO A 222 -2.56 6.47 14.70
CA PRO A 222 -1.79 5.67 15.64
C PRO A 222 -2.51 5.54 16.98
N SER A 223 -2.53 4.32 17.54
CA SER A 223 -3.21 4.04 18.82
C SER A 223 -2.25 3.93 20.01
N VAL A 224 -0.97 4.31 19.83
CA VAL A 224 0.04 4.26 20.88
C VAL A 224 0.05 5.55 21.70
N ALA A 225 0.22 5.44 23.03
CA ALA A 225 0.10 6.59 23.94
C ALA A 225 1.18 7.67 23.76
N ASN A 226 2.36 7.30 23.26
CA ASN A 226 3.52 8.20 23.10
C ASN A 226 3.81 8.53 21.63
N PHE A 227 2.78 8.56 20.78
CA PHE A 227 2.97 8.90 19.37
C PHE A 227 3.43 10.35 19.22
N HIS A 228 4.58 10.54 18.59
CA HIS A 228 5.07 11.85 18.15
C HIS A 228 5.34 11.77 16.63
N PRO A 229 4.62 12.50 15.78
CA PRO A 229 4.65 12.29 14.32
C PRO A 229 6.07 12.37 13.74
N VAL A 230 6.83 13.40 14.12
CA VAL A 230 8.21 13.61 13.64
C VAL A 230 9.16 12.53 14.18
N HIS A 231 9.21 12.34 15.50
CA HIS A 231 10.17 11.40 16.11
C HIS A 231 9.88 9.95 15.72
N THR A 232 8.61 9.58 15.64
CA THR A 232 8.17 8.23 15.25
C THR A 232 8.50 7.97 13.78
N THR A 233 8.17 8.92 12.89
CA THR A 233 8.51 8.77 11.46
C THR A 233 10.02 8.69 11.28
N ARG A 234 10.81 9.52 11.96
CA ARG A 234 12.28 9.46 11.89
C ARG A 234 12.86 8.11 12.38
N ARG A 235 12.25 7.46 13.38
CA ARG A 235 12.68 6.11 13.81
C ARG A 235 12.40 5.07 12.72
N VAL A 236 11.23 5.12 12.10
CA VAL A 236 10.87 4.23 10.98
C VAL A 236 11.78 4.49 9.77
N GLU A 237 11.97 5.75 9.36
CA GLU A 237 12.89 6.13 8.27
C GLU A 237 14.32 5.64 8.53
N ALA A 238 14.82 5.80 9.75
CA ALA A 238 16.15 5.33 10.13
C ALA A 238 16.27 3.81 10.06
N PHE A 239 15.27 3.06 10.54
CA PHE A 239 15.26 1.60 10.43
C PHE A 239 15.32 1.14 8.98
N VAL A 240 14.45 1.70 8.13
CA VAL A 240 14.37 1.35 6.70
C VAL A 240 15.70 1.62 6.01
N ARG A 241 16.29 2.80 6.23
CA ARG A 241 17.60 3.17 5.68
C ARG A 241 18.73 2.26 6.17
N ASN A 242 18.75 1.94 7.46
CA ASN A 242 19.77 1.06 8.06
C ASN A 242 19.72 -0.36 7.50
N HIS A 243 18.57 -0.80 6.99
CA HIS A 243 18.39 -2.09 6.31
C HIS A 243 18.42 -1.97 4.78
N HIS A 244 18.94 -0.87 4.25
CA HIS A 244 19.05 -0.62 2.80
C HIS A 244 17.71 -0.65 2.05
N GLY A 245 16.63 -0.29 2.74
CA GLY A 245 15.32 0.00 2.18
C GLY A 245 15.17 1.47 1.78
N PHE A 246 13.97 1.84 1.35
CA PHE A 246 13.65 3.14 0.77
C PHE A 246 12.24 3.61 1.18
N GLN A 247 12.08 4.90 1.43
CA GLN A 247 10.75 5.49 1.54
C GLN A 247 10.21 5.86 0.15
N MET A 248 8.92 5.64 -0.08
CA MET A 248 8.25 6.16 -1.27
C MET A 248 8.01 7.66 -1.14
N MET A 249 8.50 8.43 -2.11
CA MET A 249 8.69 9.88 -2.04
C MET A 249 7.41 10.75 -2.13
N TYR A 250 6.23 10.14 -2.10
CA TYR A 250 4.97 10.90 -2.05
C TYR A 250 4.55 11.23 -0.62
N ALA A 251 4.96 10.41 0.35
CA ALA A 251 4.70 10.65 1.76
C ALA A 251 5.63 11.76 2.29
N ASP A 252 5.23 12.40 3.37
CA ASP A 252 6.10 13.37 4.03
C ASP A 252 7.33 12.66 4.58
N SER A 253 8.50 13.22 4.28
CA SER A 253 9.77 12.78 4.85
C SER A 253 10.31 13.83 5.82
N TYR A 254 10.78 13.34 6.97
CA TYR A 254 11.46 14.12 8.00
C TYR A 254 12.97 13.87 8.00
N MET A 255 13.50 13.21 6.98
CA MET A 255 14.94 13.04 6.76
C MET A 255 15.62 14.36 6.41
N SER A 256 16.89 14.47 6.78
CA SER A 256 17.81 15.46 6.21
C SER A 256 18.19 15.08 4.77
N GLU A 257 18.76 16.04 4.02
CA GLU A 257 19.19 15.78 2.64
C GLU A 257 20.23 14.67 2.56
N THR A 258 21.19 14.64 3.49
CA THR A 258 22.23 13.61 3.55
C THR A 258 21.65 12.22 3.85
N GLU A 259 20.66 12.15 4.75
CA GLU A 259 19.92 10.93 5.06
C GLU A 259 19.13 10.41 3.84
N PHE A 260 18.52 11.33 3.08
CA PHE A 260 17.81 11.00 1.85
C PHE A 260 18.77 10.51 0.76
N GLU A 261 19.89 11.23 0.56
CA GLU A 261 20.87 10.90 -0.47
C GLU A 261 21.52 9.54 -0.23
N ALA A 262 21.71 9.16 1.04
CA ALA A 262 22.25 7.85 1.43
C ALA A 262 21.37 6.66 1.00
N MET A 263 20.10 6.88 0.64
CA MET A 263 19.26 5.81 0.12
C MET A 263 19.70 5.42 -1.31
N PHE A 264 20.01 6.38 -2.19
CA PHE A 264 20.18 6.12 -3.62
C PHE A 264 21.60 6.42 -4.12
N ASP A 265 22.02 5.74 -5.19
CA ASP A 265 23.21 6.14 -5.93
C ASP A 265 22.91 7.41 -6.76
N HIS A 266 23.43 8.54 -6.29
CA HIS A 266 23.27 9.85 -6.94
C HIS A 266 24.34 10.14 -8.00
N SER A 267 25.30 9.23 -8.25
CA SER A 267 26.43 9.49 -9.15
C SER A 267 26.00 9.92 -10.54
N LEU A 268 25.05 9.19 -11.14
CA LEU A 268 24.50 9.56 -12.46
C LEU A 268 23.66 10.85 -12.40
N TYR A 269 22.90 11.04 -11.32
CA TYR A 269 22.08 12.22 -11.10
C TYR A 269 22.94 13.49 -11.05
N ASP A 270 24.00 13.48 -10.24
CA ASP A 270 24.91 14.62 -10.09
C ASP A 270 25.70 14.89 -11.38
N GLN A 271 26.16 13.85 -12.08
CA GLN A 271 26.81 13.99 -13.40
C GLN A 271 25.89 14.68 -14.41
N MET A 272 24.61 14.27 -14.49
CA MET A 272 23.66 14.90 -15.41
C MET A 272 23.32 16.33 -15.00
N ARG A 273 23.19 16.61 -13.70
CA ARG A 273 22.98 17.99 -13.21
C ARG A 273 24.13 18.91 -13.58
N ALA A 274 25.36 18.44 -13.46
CA ALA A 274 26.54 19.21 -13.86
C ALA A 274 26.58 19.43 -15.38
N LYS A 275 26.31 18.37 -16.17
CA LYS A 275 26.31 18.42 -17.64
C LYS A 275 25.32 19.44 -18.22
N TYR A 276 24.17 19.60 -17.58
CA TYR A 276 23.08 20.47 -18.07
C TYR A 276 22.90 21.76 -17.26
N ASP A 277 23.88 22.14 -16.42
CA ASP A 277 23.87 23.35 -15.60
C ASP A 277 22.60 23.52 -14.75
N CYS A 278 22.15 22.44 -14.13
CA CYS A 278 20.89 22.41 -13.37
C CYS A 278 20.94 23.17 -12.03
N ALA A 279 22.13 23.60 -11.57
CA ALA A 279 22.32 24.14 -10.23
C ALA A 279 21.51 25.43 -9.98
N GLY A 280 21.43 26.32 -10.97
CA GLY A 280 20.63 27.55 -10.89
C GLY A 280 19.20 27.43 -11.45
N ALA A 281 18.92 26.40 -12.24
CA ALA A 281 17.65 26.27 -12.96
C ALA A 281 16.62 25.39 -12.25
N PHE A 282 17.06 24.35 -11.52
CA PHE A 282 16.16 23.36 -10.93
C PHE A 282 16.57 22.97 -9.50
N PRO A 283 15.61 22.93 -8.55
CA PRO A 283 15.89 22.43 -7.21
C PRO A 283 16.36 20.97 -7.25
N ARG A 284 17.08 20.54 -6.21
CA ARG A 284 17.40 19.12 -6.01
C ARG A 284 16.12 18.32 -5.75
N VAL A 285 16.16 17.01 -5.98
CA VAL A 285 15.00 16.12 -5.74
C VAL A 285 14.55 16.20 -4.29
N PHE A 286 15.49 16.26 -3.35
CA PHE A 286 15.20 16.41 -1.93
C PHE A 286 14.32 17.65 -1.62
N GLY A 287 14.59 18.78 -2.28
CA GLY A 287 13.78 20.00 -2.09
C GLY A 287 12.32 19.85 -2.54
N LYS A 288 11.99 18.86 -3.38
CA LYS A 288 10.61 18.59 -3.78
C LYS A 288 9.87 17.69 -2.80
N VAL A 289 10.56 16.92 -1.98
CA VAL A 289 10.00 15.82 -1.18
C VAL A 289 10.09 16.06 0.32
N SER A 290 11.04 16.91 0.74
CA SER A 290 11.19 17.32 2.14
C SER A 290 10.03 18.22 2.55
N ARG A 291 9.38 17.89 3.68
CA ARG A 291 8.33 18.73 4.27
C ARG A 291 8.89 20.10 4.69
N ALA A 292 10.07 20.11 5.31
CA ALA A 292 10.75 21.33 5.79
C ALA A 292 11.13 22.33 4.69
N VAL A 293 11.15 21.91 3.42
CA VAL A 293 11.42 22.80 2.28
C VAL A 293 10.12 23.29 1.62
N ARG A 294 8.99 22.62 1.86
CA ARG A 294 7.66 22.99 1.34
C ARG A 294 6.92 23.98 2.24
N ASP A 295 7.15 23.89 3.55
CA ASP A 295 6.62 24.80 4.58
C ASP A 295 7.48 26.07 4.69
#